data_AF-A0A1Q3EAY9-F1
#
_entry.id   AF-A0A1Q3EAY9-F1
#
_cell.length_a   1.000
_cell.length_b   1.000
_cell.length_c   1.000
_cell.angle_alpha   90.00
_cell.angle_beta   90.00
_cell.angle_gamma   90.00
#
_symmetry.space_group_name_H-M   'P 1'
#
loop_
_entity.id
_entity.type
_entity.pdbx_description
1 polymer ?
#
loop_
_entity_poly.entity_id
_entity_poly.type
_entity_poly.pdbx_seq_one_letter_code
_entity_poly.pdbx_strand_id
1 'polypeptide(L)'
;MDVPSFLQPQTDSQYANSVYVHSIFQHSKPLGFSKTIWWPSADPSTVVLFIPGNPGLSEFYIPVLDRFTGAESQAKRSALCVLTVSYNHKHSTYSKRAKSFLGLSTAFSLYYIEVLTSFASDLFENSICVVL
;
A
#
# COMPACT_ATOMS: atom_id res chain seq x y z
N MET A 1 -14.00 -11.12 0.88
CA MET A 1 -12.77 -10.45 1.32
C MET A 1 -13.15 -9.01 1.57
N ASP A 2 -13.22 -8.60 2.83
CA ASP A 2 -13.58 -7.21 3.13
C ASP A 2 -12.38 -6.31 2.81
N VAL A 3 -12.61 -5.34 1.94
CA VAL A 3 -11.63 -4.34 1.52
C VAL A 3 -12.02 -3.04 2.21
N PRO A 4 -11.08 -2.34 2.86
CA PRO A 4 -11.36 -1.03 3.44
C PRO A 4 -11.98 -0.06 2.43
N SER A 5 -12.94 0.76 2.86
CA SER A 5 -13.72 1.65 1.98
C SER A 5 -12.89 2.70 1.24
N PHE A 6 -11.72 3.06 1.77
CA PHE A 6 -10.78 3.97 1.13
C PHE A 6 -9.96 3.31 -0.01
N LEU A 7 -10.01 1.98 -0.14
CA LEU A 7 -9.40 1.23 -1.23
C LEU A 7 -10.45 0.85 -2.27
N GLN A 8 -10.09 1.02 -3.54
CA GLN A 8 -10.91 0.60 -4.67
C GLN A 8 -10.37 -0.73 -5.19
N PRO A 9 -11.06 -1.87 -5.00
CA PRO A 9 -10.59 -3.16 -5.47
C PRO A 9 -10.51 -3.20 -7.00
N GLN A 10 -9.45 -3.81 -7.52
CA GLN A 10 -9.30 -4.07 -8.95
C GLN A 10 -9.87 -5.45 -9.26
N THR A 11 -10.99 -5.48 -9.99
CA THR A 11 -11.63 -6.71 -10.50
C THR A 11 -10.93 -7.19 -11.76
N ASP A 12 -9.71 -7.69 -11.59
CA ASP A 12 -8.99 -8.34 -12.68
C ASP A 12 -9.12 -9.86 -12.54
N SER A 13 -9.55 -10.54 -13.61
CA SER A 13 -9.84 -11.98 -13.59
C SER A 13 -8.61 -12.83 -13.26
N GLN A 14 -7.43 -12.28 -13.53
CA GLN A 14 -6.12 -12.86 -13.22
C GLN A 14 -5.87 -13.04 -11.70
N TYR A 15 -6.64 -12.37 -10.84
CA TYR A 15 -6.47 -12.44 -9.38
C TYR A 15 -7.71 -12.96 -8.63
N ALA A 16 -8.68 -13.56 -9.33
CA ALA A 16 -9.97 -13.92 -8.74
C ALA A 16 -9.89 -14.92 -7.55
N ASN A 17 -8.79 -15.67 -7.42
CA ASN A 17 -8.58 -16.68 -6.39
C ASN A 17 -7.39 -16.36 -5.44
N SER A 18 -6.85 -15.14 -5.47
CA SER A 18 -5.74 -14.79 -4.58
C SER A 18 -6.20 -14.55 -3.14
N VAL A 19 -5.30 -14.82 -2.19
CA VAL A 19 -5.49 -14.50 -0.76
C VAL A 19 -5.39 -13.00 -0.47
N TYR A 20 -4.91 -12.23 -1.44
CA TYR A 20 -4.79 -10.78 -1.42
C TYR A 20 -5.67 -10.15 -2.49
N VAL A 21 -5.89 -8.83 -2.38
CA VAL A 21 -6.69 -8.03 -3.30
C VAL A 21 -5.83 -6.91 -3.87
N HIS A 22 -5.67 -6.86 -5.19
CA HIS A 22 -5.15 -5.69 -5.87
C HIS A 22 -6.17 -4.56 -5.74
N SER A 23 -5.70 -3.36 -5.41
CA SER A 23 -6.56 -2.21 -5.21
C SER A 23 -5.87 -0.91 -5.61
N ILE A 24 -6.64 0.17 -5.61
CA ILE A 24 -6.17 1.52 -5.83
C ILE A 24 -6.51 2.35 -4.61
N PHE A 25 -5.52 3.10 -4.13
CA PHE A 25 -5.74 4.18 -3.17
C PHE A 25 -5.74 5.52 -3.90
N GLN A 26 -6.82 6.27 -3.74
CA GLN A 26 -6.99 7.58 -4.35
C GLN A 26 -6.49 8.66 -3.38
N HIS A 27 -5.35 9.25 -3.70
CA HIS A 27 -4.84 10.38 -2.91
C HIS A 27 -5.60 11.65 -3.24
N SER A 28 -5.61 12.57 -2.29
CA SER A 28 -5.92 13.97 -2.55
C SER A 28 -4.92 14.55 -3.57
N LYS A 29 -5.38 15.50 -4.39
CA LYS A 29 -4.49 16.22 -5.32
C LYS A 29 -3.35 16.87 -4.51
N PRO A 30 -2.09 16.83 -4.98
CA PRO A 30 -1.68 16.56 -6.36
C PRO A 30 -1.15 15.13 -6.63
N LEU A 31 -1.23 14.21 -5.66
CA LEU A 31 -0.52 12.92 -5.71
C LEU A 31 -1.15 11.89 -6.65
N GLY A 32 -2.44 12.04 -6.99
CA GLY A 32 -3.14 11.16 -7.92
C GLY A 32 -3.56 9.87 -7.25
N PHE A 33 -3.10 8.72 -7.74
CA PHE A 33 -3.45 7.41 -7.18
C PHE A 33 -2.20 6.55 -6.99
N SER A 34 -2.28 5.58 -6.07
CA SER A 34 -1.26 4.54 -5.88
C SER A 34 -1.87 3.17 -6.09
N LYS A 35 -1.08 2.27 -6.68
CA LYS A 35 -1.46 0.86 -6.76
C LYS A 35 -1.16 0.21 -5.42
N THR A 36 -2.10 -0.56 -4.91
CA THR A 36 -1.99 -1.21 -3.61
C THR A 36 -2.28 -2.69 -3.72
N ILE A 37 -1.77 -3.47 -2.77
CA ILE A 37 -2.14 -4.88 -2.60
C ILE A 37 -2.47 -5.07 -1.14
N TRP A 38 -3.66 -5.62 -0.88
CA TRP A 38 -4.24 -5.77 0.45
C TRP A 38 -4.37 -7.24 0.83
N TRP A 39 -3.80 -7.63 1.97
CA TRP A 39 -4.02 -8.94 2.59
C TRP A 39 -5.02 -8.78 3.73
N PRO A 40 -6.29 -9.18 3.54
CA PRO A 40 -7.30 -9.07 4.58
C PRO A 40 -7.10 -10.08 5.71
N SER A 41 -7.45 -9.66 6.92
CA SER A 41 -7.62 -10.50 8.09
C SER A 41 -9.02 -10.27 8.65
N ALA A 42 -9.60 -11.30 9.27
CA ALA A 42 -10.97 -11.25 9.79
C ALA A 42 -11.12 -10.33 11.01
N ASP A 43 -10.05 -10.19 11.80
CA ASP A 43 -10.02 -9.34 13.01
C ASP A 43 -8.63 -8.71 13.16
N PRO A 44 -8.32 -7.66 12.39
CA PRO A 44 -7.00 -7.05 12.42
C PRO A 44 -6.83 -6.15 13.65
N SER A 45 -5.81 -6.46 14.44
CA SER A 45 -5.29 -5.60 15.52
C SER A 45 -4.08 -4.76 15.07
N THR A 46 -3.49 -5.08 13.92
CA THR A 46 -2.29 -4.42 13.38
C THR A 46 -2.34 -4.42 11.85
N VAL A 47 -1.91 -3.33 11.22
CA VAL A 47 -1.72 -3.27 9.76
C VAL A 47 -0.27 -2.89 9.46
N VAL A 48 0.40 -3.73 8.68
CA VAL A 48 1.73 -3.42 8.16
C VAL A 48 1.58 -2.62 6.88
N LEU A 49 2.17 -1.43 6.85
CA LEU A 49 2.24 -0.61 5.66
C LEU A 49 3.59 -0.86 4.98
N PHE A 50 3.58 -1.72 3.97
CA PHE A 50 4.80 -2.05 3.23
C PHE A 50 4.96 -1.15 2.01
N ILE A 51 6.01 -0.33 2.00
CA ILE A 51 6.32 0.51 0.85
C ILE A 51 7.66 0.06 0.27
N PRO A 52 7.69 -0.55 -0.93
CA PRO A 52 8.94 -0.95 -1.54
C PRO A 52 9.75 0.29 -1.92
N GLY A 53 11.07 0.25 -1.70
CA GLY A 53 11.96 1.37 -2.05
C GLY A 53 12.06 1.66 -3.55
N ASN A 54 11.58 0.74 -4.40
CA ASN A 54 11.52 0.91 -5.86
C ASN A 54 10.06 0.78 -6.36
N PRO A 55 9.58 1.75 -7.16
CA PRO A 55 8.28 1.72 -7.82
C PRO A 55 8.06 0.47 -8.66
N GLY A 56 6.86 -0.08 -8.61
CA GLY A 56 6.48 -1.22 -9.44
C GLY A 56 6.99 -2.56 -8.93
N LEU A 57 7.63 -2.61 -7.75
CA LEU A 57 8.10 -3.86 -7.16
C LEU A 57 7.15 -4.48 -6.12
N SER A 58 5.98 -3.90 -5.83
CA SER A 58 5.08 -4.49 -4.82
C SER A 58 4.74 -5.96 -5.12
N GLU A 59 4.53 -6.30 -6.39
CA GLU A 59 4.22 -7.67 -6.81
C GLU A 59 5.40 -8.64 -6.61
N PHE A 60 6.64 -8.15 -6.71
CA PHE A 60 7.84 -8.95 -6.45
C PHE A 60 7.91 -9.45 -5.00
N TYR A 61 7.33 -8.70 -4.05
CA TYR A 61 7.34 -9.06 -2.64
C TYR A 61 6.18 -9.96 -2.22
N ILE A 62 5.21 -10.26 -3.10
CA ILE A 62 4.05 -11.11 -2.78
C ILE A 62 4.47 -12.43 -2.11
N PRO A 63 5.43 -13.22 -2.64
CA PRO A 63 5.80 -14.50 -2.03
C PRO A 63 6.35 -14.37 -0.60
N VAL A 64 6.95 -13.23 -0.27
CA VAL A 64 7.47 -12.95 1.07
C VAL A 64 6.32 -12.53 1.99
N LEU A 65 5.43 -11.67 1.51
CA LEU A 65 4.30 -11.14 2.29
C LEU A 65 3.20 -12.19 2.55
N ASP A 66 3.01 -13.13 1.64
CA ASP A 66 2.12 -14.29 1.85
C ASP A 66 2.55 -15.13 3.07
N ARG A 67 3.86 -15.25 3.30
CA ARG A 67 4.40 -15.97 4.47
C ARG A 67 4.14 -15.21 5.77
N PHE A 68 4.24 -13.88 5.75
CA PHE A 68 3.97 -13.04 6.93
C PHE A 68 2.51 -13.06 7.36
N THR A 69 1.59 -13.12 6.39
CA THR A 69 0.14 -13.09 6.66
C THR A 69 -0.43 -14.46 7.03
N GLY A 70 0.41 -15.50 7.04
CA GLY A 70 -0.02 -16.86 7.36
C GLY A 70 -0.97 -17.45 6.31
N ALA A 71 -0.94 -16.96 5.07
CA ALA A 71 -1.80 -17.45 3.99
C ALA A 71 -1.63 -18.97 3.74
N GLU A 72 -0.45 -19.52 4.02
CA GLU A 72 -0.18 -20.97 3.97
C GLU A 72 -0.69 -21.76 5.19
N SER A 73 -1.01 -21.11 6.32
CA SER A 73 -1.39 -21.77 7.57
C SER A 73 -2.81 -21.43 8.00
N GLN A 74 -3.78 -22.27 7.60
CA GLN A 74 -5.20 -22.17 7.99
C GLN A 74 -5.43 -22.08 9.52
N ALA A 75 -4.48 -22.53 10.35
CA ALA A 75 -4.65 -22.63 11.80
C ALA A 75 -4.35 -21.33 12.57
N LYS A 76 -3.78 -20.29 11.94
CA LYS A 76 -3.41 -19.06 12.64
C LYS A 76 -3.40 -17.86 11.70
N ARG A 77 -4.60 -17.42 11.27
CA ARG A 77 -4.72 -16.08 10.69
C ARG A 77 -4.35 -15.09 11.79
N SER A 78 -3.13 -14.56 11.71
CA SER A 78 -2.67 -13.48 12.56
C SER A 78 -3.66 -12.33 12.49
N ALA A 79 -3.85 -11.61 13.59
CA ALA A 79 -4.57 -10.34 13.65
C ALA A 79 -3.80 -9.21 12.94
N LEU A 80 -3.12 -9.55 11.85
CA LEU A 80 -2.21 -8.74 11.04
C LEU A 80 -2.78 -8.68 9.63
N CYS A 81 -3.04 -7.48 9.12
CA CYS A 81 -3.17 -7.27 7.69
C CYS A 81 -1.90 -6.64 7.13
N VAL A 82 -1.71 -6.77 5.83
CA VAL A 82 -0.64 -6.11 5.10
C VAL A 82 -1.26 -5.25 4.01
N LEU A 83 -0.85 -4.00 3.95
CA LEU A 83 -1.13 -3.10 2.85
C LEU A 83 0.19 -2.74 2.18
N THR A 84 0.36 -3.14 0.92
CA THR A 84 1.49 -2.66 0.13
C THR A 84 1.08 -1.44 -0.68
N VAL A 85 1.99 -0.49 -0.83
CA VAL A 85 1.76 0.71 -1.63
C VAL A 85 2.87 0.88 -2.65
N SER A 86 2.56 0.61 -3.92
CA SER A 86 3.44 1.01 -5.02
C SER A 86 3.08 2.43 -5.43
N TYR A 87 4.02 3.34 -5.23
CA TYR A 87 3.93 4.64 -5.86
C TYR A 87 4.28 4.55 -7.34
N ASN A 88 3.66 5.40 -8.16
CA ASN A 88 3.90 5.45 -9.60
C ASN A 88 4.50 6.81 -9.97
N HIS A 89 5.79 6.84 -10.31
CA HIS A 89 6.48 8.08 -10.69
C HIS A 89 5.86 8.82 -11.87
N LYS A 90 5.12 8.11 -12.74
CA LYS A 90 4.58 8.72 -13.96
C LYS A 90 3.47 9.74 -13.68
N HIS A 91 2.80 9.66 -12.53
CA HIS A 91 1.66 10.53 -12.20
C HIS A 91 1.95 11.62 -11.16
N SER A 92 3.10 11.58 -10.46
CA SER A 92 3.41 12.66 -9.53
C SER A 92 3.87 13.90 -10.31
N THR A 93 3.05 14.95 -10.26
CA THR A 93 3.45 16.31 -10.70
C THR A 93 4.68 16.81 -9.93
N TYR A 94 4.93 16.25 -8.75
CA TYR A 94 6.14 16.43 -7.95
C TYR A 94 7.43 16.05 -8.70
N SER A 95 7.43 14.98 -9.49
CA SER A 95 8.59 14.58 -10.30
C SER A 95 9.04 15.68 -11.28
N LYS A 96 8.09 16.45 -11.83
CA LYS A 96 8.39 17.56 -12.75
C LYS A 96 8.94 18.79 -12.01
N ARG A 97 8.40 19.11 -10.83
CA ARG A 97 8.77 20.30 -10.04
C ARG A 97 10.05 20.10 -9.23
N ALA A 98 10.29 18.89 -8.73
CA ALA A 98 11.46 18.60 -7.94
C ALA A 98 12.73 18.48 -8.80
N LYS A 99 12.63 17.94 -10.02
CA LYS A 99 13.75 17.96 -10.98
C LYS A 99 14.27 19.36 -11.29
N SER A 100 13.46 20.41 -11.13
CA SER A 100 13.89 21.79 -11.38
C SER A 100 14.36 22.57 -10.15
N PHE A 101 14.23 22.04 -8.93
CA PHE A 101 14.45 22.85 -7.72
C PHE A 101 15.24 22.18 -6.58
N LEU A 102 15.25 20.85 -6.44
CA LEU A 102 16.06 20.13 -5.45
C LEU A 102 16.47 18.75 -5.97
N GLY A 103 17.71 18.33 -5.73
CA GLY A 103 18.24 17.03 -6.18
C GLY A 103 17.30 15.85 -5.86
N LEU A 104 17.25 14.86 -6.77
CA LEU A 104 16.27 13.76 -6.78
C LEU A 104 16.02 13.14 -5.39
N SER A 105 17.07 12.90 -4.60
CA SER A 105 16.96 12.27 -3.27
C SER A 105 16.00 12.98 -2.31
N THR A 106 15.98 14.31 -2.29
CA THR A 106 15.10 15.09 -1.40
C THR A 106 13.64 14.99 -1.84
N ALA A 107 13.41 14.93 -3.15
CA ALA A 107 12.08 14.80 -3.74
C ALA A 107 11.42 13.45 -3.40
N PHE A 108 12.22 12.38 -3.40
CA PHE A 108 11.79 11.06 -2.97
C PHE A 108 11.35 11.07 -1.51
N SER A 109 12.15 11.70 -0.64
CA SER A 109 11.87 11.75 0.79
C SER A 109 10.57 12.50 1.10
N LEU A 110 10.31 13.64 0.46
CA LEU A 110 9.08 14.42 0.68
C LEU A 110 7.84 13.69 0.19
N TYR A 111 7.92 13.04 -0.99
CA TYR A 111 6.81 12.24 -1.51
C TYR A 111 6.48 11.06 -0.58
N TYR A 112 7.52 10.39 -0.05
CA TYR A 112 7.34 9.30 0.90
C TYR A 112 6.61 9.78 2.16
N ILE A 113 7.02 10.93 2.71
CA ILE A 113 6.38 11.53 3.89
C ILE A 113 4.92 11.87 3.58
N GLU A 114 4.62 12.52 2.45
CA GLU A 114 3.24 12.88 2.09
C GLU A 114 2.34 11.65 1.92
N VAL A 115 2.83 10.61 1.24
CA VAL A 115 2.12 9.33 1.09
C VAL A 115 1.89 8.68 2.46
N LEU A 116 2.93 8.62 3.29
CA LEU A 116 2.81 8.07 4.64
C LEU A 116 1.80 8.84 5.48
N THR A 117 1.81 10.17 5.44
CA THR A 117 0.83 10.98 6.17
C THR A 117 -0.58 10.77 5.67
N SER A 118 -0.79 10.63 4.35
CA SER A 118 -2.13 10.37 3.78
C SER A 118 -2.65 9.00 4.20
N PHE A 119 -1.82 7.96 4.16
CA PHE A 119 -2.25 6.63 4.61
C PHE A 119 -2.44 6.57 6.12
N ALA A 120 -1.56 7.23 6.87
CA ALA A 120 -1.66 7.28 8.32
C ALA A 120 -2.97 7.93 8.76
N SER A 121 -3.40 9.05 8.16
CA SER A 121 -4.68 9.67 8.52
C SER A 121 -5.86 8.71 8.35
N ASP A 122 -5.94 8.00 7.22
CA ASP A 122 -7.05 7.08 6.95
C ASP A 122 -6.97 5.78 7.79
N LEU A 123 -5.76 5.34 8.16
CA LEU A 123 -5.55 4.16 9.02
C LEU A 123 -5.76 4.46 10.50
N PHE A 124 -5.36 5.65 10.99
CA PHE A 124 -5.52 6.03 12.40
C PHE A 124 -6.97 6.27 12.80
N GLU A 125 -7.83 6.73 11.88
CA GLU A 125 -9.28 6.78 12.12
C GLU A 125 -9.86 5.41 12.49
N ASN A 126 -9.18 4.32 12.12
CA ASN A 126 -9.58 2.95 12.40
C ASN A 126 -8.84 2.30 13.59
N SER A 127 -8.07 3.06 14.40
CA SER A 127 -7.28 2.56 15.55
C SER A 127 -6.23 1.50 15.20
N ILE A 128 -5.64 1.62 14.01
CA ILE A 128 -4.71 0.63 13.46
C ILE A 128 -3.26 1.06 13.70
N CYS A 129 -2.44 0.17 14.29
CA CYS A 129 -1.00 0.36 14.43
C CYS A 129 -0.29 0.12 13.08
N VAL A 130 0.56 1.08 12.67
CA VAL A 130 1.34 1.04 11.43
C VAL A 130 2.79 0.71 11.74
N VAL A 131 3.30 -0.38 11.14
CA VAL A 131 4.74 -0.72 11.14
C VAL A 131 5.28 -0.49 9.73
N LEU A 132 6.35 0.30 9.63
CA LEU A 132 7.06 0.66 8.39
C LEU A 132 8.27 -0.24 8.14
#